data_AF-A0A6I3LXY3-F1
#
_entry.id   AF-A0A6I3LXY3-F1
#
_cell.length_a   1.000
_cell.length_b   1.000
_cell.length_c   1.000
_cell.angle_alpha   90.00
_cell.angle_beta   90.00
_cell.angle_gamma   90.00
#
_symmetry.space_group_name_H-M   'P 1'
#
loop_
_entity.id
_entity.type
_entity.pdbx_description
1 polymer ?
#
loop_
_entity_poly.entity_id
_entity_poly.type
_entity_poly.pdbx_seq_one_letter_code
_entity_poly.pdbx_strand_id
1 'polypeptide(L)'
;MKIEIVENREQSLFVYNDDELLFHSTIKFNWLRKNLVKIFDSSDKLIFELQCYEAPFKTSKYKILFQDFNIKEITEEYICFDEDKTLTNQKSDFLSFNQNCFYTYKENKVAETKQKLWNSPQKIILNINEKDMNLLKFIIIHVLSTKTGYNSNSD
;
A
#
# COMPACT_ATOMS: atom_id res chain seq x y z
N MET A 1 8.14 -8.05 -13.55
CA MET A 1 8.15 -6.57 -13.58
C MET A 1 8.54 -6.02 -12.21
N LYS A 2 9.22 -4.87 -12.17
CA LYS A 2 9.68 -4.22 -10.94
C LYS A 2 9.07 -2.83 -10.84
N ILE A 3 8.34 -2.57 -9.76
CA ILE A 3 7.74 -1.29 -9.43
C ILE A 3 8.49 -0.68 -8.27
N GLU A 4 8.76 0.62 -8.35
CA GLU A 4 9.44 1.35 -7.30
C GLU A 4 8.44 2.24 -6.56
N ILE A 5 8.41 2.15 -5.23
CA ILE A 5 7.55 2.97 -4.39
C ILE A 5 8.46 3.77 -3.46
N VAL A 6 8.44 5.09 -3.61
CA VAL A 6 9.36 6.02 -2.94
C VAL A 6 8.58 6.90 -1.99
N GLU A 7 9.05 7.01 -0.75
CA GLU A 7 8.48 7.92 0.24
C GLU A 7 9.11 9.31 0.14
N ASN A 8 8.31 10.36 0.18
CA ASN A 8 8.81 11.73 0.32
C ASN A 8 8.92 12.15 1.80
N ARG A 9 9.36 13.39 2.06
CA ARG A 9 9.49 13.92 3.43
C ARG A 9 8.15 14.12 4.16
N GLU A 10 7.05 14.15 3.42
CA GLU A 10 5.68 14.32 3.94
C GLU A 10 4.98 12.98 4.13
N GLN A 11 5.72 11.87 4.12
CA GLN A 11 5.21 10.50 4.27
C GLN A 11 4.17 10.11 3.21
N SER A 12 4.22 10.82 2.09
CA SER A 12 3.48 10.53 0.85
C SER A 12 4.29 9.53 0.03
N LEU A 13 3.61 8.63 -0.69
CA LEU A 13 4.26 7.59 -1.47
C LEU A 13 4.02 7.82 -2.97
N PHE A 14 5.06 7.59 -3.77
CA PHE A 14 5.05 7.75 -5.21
C PHE A 14 5.44 6.44 -5.87
N VAL A 15 4.64 5.98 -6.83
CA VAL A 15 4.76 4.67 -7.47
C VAL A 15 5.23 4.85 -8.89
N TYR A 16 6.38 4.27 -9.23
CA TYR A 16 7.03 4.38 -10.53
C TYR A 16 7.19 3.02 -11.19
N ASN A 17 7.05 3.02 -12.51
CA ASN A 17 7.53 1.96 -13.39
C ASN A 17 8.48 2.57 -14.43
N ASP A 18 9.74 2.14 -14.46
CA ASP A 18 10.74 2.67 -15.40
C ASP A 18 10.73 4.21 -15.48
N ASP A 19 10.80 4.86 -14.31
CA ASP A 19 10.73 6.33 -14.11
C ASP A 19 9.38 7.01 -14.47
N GLU A 20 8.40 6.29 -15.00
CA GLU A 20 7.05 6.80 -15.22
C GLU A 20 6.22 6.71 -13.93
N LEU A 21 5.67 7.84 -13.49
CA LEU A 21 4.74 7.89 -12.36
C LEU A 21 3.43 7.20 -12.74
N LEU A 22 3.02 6.22 -11.93
CA LEU A 22 1.75 5.51 -12.10
C LEU A 22 0.68 6.03 -11.15
N PHE A 23 1.04 6.17 -9.87
CA PHE A 23 0.15 6.59 -8.79
C PHE A 23 0.95 7.34 -7.74
N HIS A 24 0.27 8.19 -6.98
CA HIS A 24 0.81 8.74 -5.74
C HIS A 24 -0.24 8.80 -4.66
N SER A 25 0.20 8.84 -3.41
CA SER A 25 -0.66 9.02 -2.26
C SER A 25 -0.28 10.26 -1.48
N THR A 26 -1.27 10.83 -0.79
CA THR A 26 -1.05 11.88 0.22
C THR A 26 -1.69 11.46 1.53
N ILE A 27 -1.20 12.02 2.62
CA ILE A 27 -1.82 11.84 3.94
C ILE A 27 -2.14 13.17 4.60
N LYS A 28 -3.32 13.24 5.20
CA LYS A 28 -3.69 14.29 6.13
C LYS A 28 -3.86 13.70 7.52
N PHE A 29 -2.95 14.05 8.42
CA PHE A 29 -3.05 13.71 9.84
C PHE A 29 -4.16 14.53 10.51
N ASN A 30 -5.03 13.86 11.24
CA ASN A 30 -6.05 14.51 12.05
C ASN A 30 -5.75 14.27 13.53
N TRP A 31 -5.96 15.28 14.35
CA TRP A 31 -5.73 15.25 15.80
C TRP A 31 -6.47 14.12 16.52
N LEU A 32 -7.59 13.65 15.96
CA LEU A 32 -8.38 12.53 16.48
C LEU A 32 -7.87 11.14 16.05
N ARG A 33 -6.61 11.00 15.62
CA ARG A 33 -6.01 9.76 15.09
C ARG A 33 -6.78 9.17 13.89
N LYS A 34 -7.43 10.05 13.13
CA LYS A 34 -8.16 9.71 11.90
C LYS A 34 -7.37 10.20 10.71
N ASN A 35 -6.46 9.38 10.23
CA ASN A 35 -5.65 9.71 9.07
C ASN A 35 -6.51 9.58 7.81
N LEU A 36 -6.33 10.51 6.89
CA LEU A 36 -6.99 10.48 5.59
C LEU A 36 -5.92 10.26 4.53
N VAL A 37 -5.96 9.09 3.90
CA VAL A 37 -5.10 8.73 2.78
C VAL A 37 -5.88 8.95 1.49
N LYS A 38 -5.29 9.70 0.57
CA LYS A 38 -5.83 9.89 -0.79
C LYS A 38 -4.85 9.31 -1.78
N ILE A 39 -5.34 8.60 -2.78
CA ILE A 39 -4.54 8.04 -3.86
C ILE A 39 -5.02 8.63 -5.18
N PHE A 40 -4.05 9.09 -5.96
CA PHE A 40 -4.22 9.71 -7.26
C PHE A 40 -3.53 8.87 -8.33
N ASP A 41 -4.04 8.96 -9.56
CA ASP A 41 -3.32 8.47 -10.73
C ASP A 41 -2.23 9.46 -11.19
N SER A 42 -1.56 9.12 -12.30
CA SER A 42 -0.51 9.94 -12.90
C SER A 42 -0.98 11.30 -13.45
N SER A 43 -2.29 11.52 -13.55
CA SER A 43 -2.92 12.76 -14.02
C SER A 43 -3.50 13.59 -12.87
N ASP A 44 -3.11 13.29 -11.62
CA ASP A 44 -3.63 13.91 -10.40
C ASP A 44 -5.14 13.74 -10.18
N LYS A 45 -5.77 12.76 -10.85
CA LYS A 45 -7.17 12.43 -10.59
C LYS A 45 -7.26 11.57 -9.34
N LEU A 46 -8.10 11.97 -8.38
CA LEU A 46 -8.41 11.16 -7.21
C LEU A 46 -9.10 9.86 -7.65
N ILE A 47 -8.56 8.71 -7.26
CA ILE A 47 -9.12 7.40 -7.59
C ILE A 47 -9.55 6.60 -6.35
N PHE A 48 -9.01 6.94 -5.18
CA PHE A 48 -9.32 6.25 -3.93
C PHE A 48 -9.10 7.16 -2.72
N GLU A 49 -10.01 7.14 -1.77
CA GLU A 49 -9.91 7.88 -0.51
C GLU A 49 -10.27 6.97 0.66
N LEU A 50 -9.38 6.94 1.64
CA LEU A 50 -9.45 6.03 2.77
C LEU A 50 -9.25 6.78 4.08
N GLN A 51 -10.18 6.59 5.01
CA GLN A 51 -9.98 6.99 6.39
C GLN A 51 -9.41 5.81 7.18
N CYS A 52 -8.24 6.03 7.78
CA CYS A 52 -7.56 5.07 8.64
C CYS A 52 -7.67 5.56 10.09
N TYR A 53 -7.99 4.66 11.01
CA TYR A 53 -8.07 4.96 12.44
C TYR A 53 -7.20 4.01 13.24
N GLU A 54 -6.22 4.57 13.93
CA GLU A 54 -5.38 3.85 14.89
C GLU A 54 -6.04 3.90 16.27
N ALA A 55 -6.77 2.85 16.61
CA ALA A 55 -7.28 2.67 17.96
C ALA A 55 -6.11 2.28 18.89
N PRO A 56 -6.04 2.80 20.12
CA PRO A 56 -5.13 2.23 21.11
C PRO A 56 -5.45 0.74 21.30
N PHE A 57 -4.45 -0.12 21.17
CA PHE A 57 -4.53 -1.56 21.45
C PHE A 57 -5.53 -2.37 20.59
N LYS A 58 -5.93 -1.88 19.41
CA LYS A 58 -6.70 -2.67 18.43
C LYS A 58 -6.12 -2.52 17.03
N THR A 59 -6.49 -3.45 16.14
CA THR A 59 -6.16 -3.39 14.72
C THR A 59 -6.65 -2.10 14.09
N SER A 60 -5.83 -1.54 13.20
CA SER A 60 -6.16 -0.37 12.39
C SER A 60 -7.48 -0.60 11.67
N LYS A 61 -8.39 0.36 11.77
CA LYS A 61 -9.66 0.32 11.03
C LYS A 61 -9.55 1.19 9.80
N TYR A 62 -9.99 0.63 8.68
CA TYR A 62 -10.02 1.31 7.40
C TYR A 62 -11.47 1.51 6.97
N LYS A 63 -11.78 2.73 6.51
CA LYS A 63 -13.10 3.09 5.99
C LYS A 63 -12.92 3.75 4.63
N ILE A 64 -13.41 3.09 3.59
CA ILE A 64 -13.43 3.64 2.22
C ILE A 64 -14.41 4.81 2.19
N LEU A 65 -13.95 5.97 1.73
CA LEU A 65 -14.77 7.18 1.58
C LEU A 65 -15.10 7.45 0.11
N PHE A 66 -14.19 7.10 -0.79
CA PHE A 66 -14.36 7.25 -2.23
C PHE A 66 -13.55 6.19 -2.97
N GLN A 67 -14.07 5.72 -4.11
CA GLN A 67 -13.36 4.80 -5.01
C GLN A 67 -13.91 4.89 -6.43
N ASP A 68 -13.02 4.88 -7.41
CA ASP A 68 -13.33 4.80 -8.86
C ASP A 68 -13.31 3.35 -9.39
N PHE A 69 -13.27 2.36 -8.49
CA PHE A 69 -13.18 0.94 -8.79
C PHE A 69 -13.72 0.13 -7.61
N ASN A 70 -13.90 -1.18 -7.79
CA ASN A 70 -14.63 -2.01 -6.84
C ASN A 70 -13.73 -2.65 -5.78
N ILE A 71 -13.43 -1.93 -4.69
CA ILE A 71 -12.89 -2.50 -3.45
C ILE A 71 -14.03 -2.62 -2.44
N LYS A 72 -14.18 -3.81 -1.86
CA LYS A 72 -15.13 -4.07 -0.78
C LYS A 72 -14.51 -3.75 0.58
N GLU A 73 -13.28 -4.19 0.80
CA GLU A 73 -12.63 -4.12 2.09
C GLU A 73 -11.11 -4.05 1.96
N ILE A 74 -10.50 -3.37 2.92
CA ILE A 74 -9.04 -3.27 3.04
C ILE A 74 -8.64 -3.33 4.51
N THR A 75 -7.58 -4.08 4.80
CA THR A 75 -6.94 -4.16 6.11
C THR A 75 -5.41 -4.08 5.92
N GLU A 76 -4.62 -4.25 6.98
CA GLU A 76 -3.16 -4.41 6.84
C GLU A 76 -2.77 -5.74 6.18
N GLU A 77 -3.65 -6.74 6.29
CA GLU A 77 -3.39 -8.14 5.94
C GLU A 77 -4.01 -8.53 4.61
N TYR A 78 -5.00 -7.79 4.09
CA TYR A 78 -5.63 -8.12 2.82
C TYR A 78 -6.38 -6.96 2.17
N ILE A 79 -6.67 -7.13 0.88
CA ILE A 79 -7.62 -6.33 0.10
C ILE A 79 -8.62 -7.25 -0.63
N CYS A 80 -9.90 -6.92 -0.53
CA CYS A 80 -11.00 -7.62 -1.20
C CYS A 80 -11.61 -6.74 -2.29
N PHE A 81 -11.71 -7.24 -3.52
CA PHE A 81 -12.11 -6.51 -4.73
C PHE A 81 -12.86 -7.42 -5.72
N ASP A 82 -13.49 -6.82 -6.74
CA ASP A 82 -14.21 -7.54 -7.81
C ASP A 82 -15.09 -8.68 -7.29
N GLU A 83 -16.07 -8.31 -6.49
CA GLU A 83 -17.09 -9.19 -5.94
C GLU A 83 -16.65 -10.29 -4.98
N ASP A 84 -15.44 -10.87 -4.97
CA ASP A 84 -14.92 -11.76 -3.89
C ASP A 84 -13.44 -12.16 -4.08
N LYS A 85 -12.67 -11.39 -4.86
CA LYS A 85 -11.23 -11.65 -5.02
C LYS A 85 -10.48 -11.07 -3.83
N THR A 86 -9.70 -11.91 -3.15
CA THR A 86 -8.88 -11.48 -2.01
C THR A 86 -7.40 -11.65 -2.31
N LEU A 87 -6.64 -10.56 -2.16
CA LEU A 87 -5.18 -10.60 -2.08
C LEU A 87 -4.78 -10.51 -0.61
N THR A 88 -4.03 -11.49 -0.14
CA THR A 88 -3.51 -11.52 1.23
C THR A 88 -2.07 -11.05 1.24
N ASN A 89 -1.74 -10.16 2.16
CA ASN A 89 -0.42 -9.63 2.42
C ASN A 89 0.16 -10.30 3.68
N GLN A 90 1.22 -11.09 3.52
CA GLN A 90 1.87 -11.79 4.61
C GLN A 90 3.26 -11.18 4.87
N LYS A 91 3.54 -10.85 6.13
CA LYS A 91 4.89 -10.45 6.54
C LYS A 91 5.80 -11.67 6.47
N SER A 92 7.01 -11.50 5.98
CA SER A 92 8.03 -12.55 6.00
C SER A 92 8.45 -12.81 7.45
N ASP A 93 8.20 -14.02 7.97
CA ASP A 93 8.47 -14.44 9.36
C ASP A 93 9.96 -14.45 9.77
N PHE A 94 10.89 -14.13 8.87
CA PHE A 94 12.31 -14.06 9.19
C PHE A 94 12.67 -12.74 9.88
N LEU A 95 13.39 -12.86 11.00
CA LEU A 95 14.10 -11.84 11.82
C LEU A 95 14.96 -10.87 10.97
N SER A 96 14.34 -10.09 10.10
CA SER A 96 15.05 -9.16 9.23
C SER A 96 14.59 -7.76 9.58
N PHE A 97 15.57 -6.87 9.77
CA PHE A 97 15.40 -5.42 9.79
C PHE A 97 14.73 -4.87 8.51
N ASN A 98 14.29 -5.72 7.58
CA ASN A 98 13.58 -5.34 6.37
C ASN A 98 12.11 -5.75 6.50
N GLN A 99 11.18 -4.82 6.29
CA GLN A 99 9.74 -5.11 6.28
C GLN A 99 9.31 -5.75 4.95
N ASN A 100 9.85 -6.94 4.67
CA ASN A 100 9.49 -7.68 3.47
C ASN A 100 8.10 -8.29 3.62
N CYS A 101 7.28 -8.17 2.58
CA CYS A 101 5.97 -8.82 2.53
C CYS A 101 5.81 -9.55 1.21
N PHE A 102 4.88 -10.49 1.16
CA PHE A 102 4.47 -11.12 -0.09
C PHE A 102 2.96 -11.18 -0.19
N TYR A 103 2.49 -11.06 -1.44
CA TYR A 103 1.08 -11.11 -1.77
C TYR A 103 0.74 -12.47 -2.33
N THR A 104 -0.36 -13.05 -1.83
CA THR A 104 -0.93 -14.30 -2.34
C THR A 104 -2.33 -14.06 -2.91
N TYR A 105 -2.63 -14.77 -3.99
CA TYR A 105 -3.96 -14.87 -4.58
C TYR A 105 -4.27 -16.36 -4.78
N LYS A 106 -5.37 -16.84 -4.18
CA LYS A 106 -5.71 -18.29 -4.17
C LYS A 106 -4.50 -19.15 -3.76
N GLU A 107 -3.88 -18.82 -2.63
CA GLU A 107 -2.69 -19.50 -2.07
C GLU A 107 -1.39 -19.41 -2.89
N ASN A 108 -1.44 -18.85 -4.10
CA ASN A 108 -0.27 -18.69 -4.96
C ASN A 108 0.39 -17.33 -4.69
N LYS A 109 1.70 -17.32 -4.47
CA LYS A 109 2.47 -16.07 -4.41
C LYS A 109 2.45 -15.37 -5.77
N VAL A 110 1.92 -14.16 -5.80
CA VAL A 110 1.79 -13.34 -7.02
C VAL A 110 2.76 -12.16 -7.03
N ALA A 111 3.12 -11.64 -5.86
CA ALA A 111 4.06 -10.54 -5.74
C ALA A 111 4.84 -10.55 -4.42
N GLU A 112 5.90 -9.76 -4.36
CA GLU A 112 6.67 -9.50 -3.14
C GLU A 112 7.07 -8.02 -3.05
N THR A 113 7.04 -7.48 -1.84
CA THR A 113 7.58 -6.17 -1.52
C THR A 113 8.85 -6.33 -0.69
N LYS A 114 9.89 -5.57 -1.04
CA LYS A 114 11.15 -5.48 -0.30
C LYS A 114 11.40 -4.04 0.10
N GLN A 115 11.38 -3.76 1.40
CA GLN A 115 11.64 -2.42 1.95
C GLN A 115 13.09 -2.31 2.39
N LYS A 116 13.78 -1.25 1.96
CA LYS A 116 15.13 -0.91 2.44
C LYS A 116 15.02 0.25 3.43
N LEU A 117 15.26 -0.01 4.71
CA LEU A 117 15.14 1.00 5.78
C LEU A 117 16.38 1.91 5.94
N TRP A 118 17.53 1.52 5.38
CA TRP A 118 18.82 2.15 5.70
C TRP A 118 19.11 3.47 4.95
N ASN A 119 18.30 3.83 3.96
CA ASN A 119 18.48 5.05 3.18
C ASN A 119 17.21 5.91 3.23
N SER A 120 17.38 7.21 3.48
CA SER A 120 16.34 8.21 3.23
C SER A 120 16.54 8.81 1.83
N PRO A 121 15.51 8.88 0.97
CA PRO A 121 14.12 8.46 1.18
C PRO A 121 13.93 6.94 1.24
N GLN A 122 12.93 6.50 2.01
CA GLN A 122 12.57 5.09 2.08
C GLN A 122 12.10 4.59 0.73
N LYS A 123 12.52 3.37 0.38
CA LYS A 123 12.16 2.75 -0.90
C LYS A 123 11.63 1.34 -0.68
N ILE A 124 10.45 1.09 -1.23
CA ILE A 124 9.83 -0.24 -1.34
C ILE A 124 9.94 -0.67 -2.80
N ILE A 125 10.48 -1.85 -3.04
CA ILE A 125 10.51 -2.48 -4.36
C ILE A 125 9.41 -3.54 -4.39
N LEU A 126 8.46 -3.40 -5.30
CA LEU A 126 7.42 -4.38 -5.58
C LEU A 126 7.80 -5.19 -6.81
N ASN A 127 8.02 -6.50 -6.65
CA ASN A 127 8.21 -7.43 -7.76
C ASN A 127 6.91 -8.20 -7.98
N ILE A 128 6.43 -8.24 -9.23
CA ILE A 128 5.24 -8.99 -9.64
C ILE A 128 5.55 -9.80 -10.89
N ASN A 129 4.95 -11.00 -11.00
CA ASN A 129 5.06 -11.81 -12.21
C ASN A 129 4.19 -11.22 -13.33
N GLU A 130 4.64 -11.33 -14.58
CA GLU A 130 3.90 -10.83 -15.74
C GLU A 130 2.51 -11.46 -15.90
N LYS A 131 2.39 -12.75 -15.56
CA LYS A 131 1.11 -13.48 -15.57
C LYS A 131 0.07 -12.94 -14.59
N ASP A 132 0.50 -12.19 -13.57
CA ASP A 132 -0.32 -11.70 -12.46
C ASP A 132 -0.55 -10.18 -12.55
N MET A 133 -0.23 -9.56 -13.70
CA MET A 133 -0.29 -8.11 -13.91
C MET A 133 -1.68 -7.50 -13.73
N ASN A 134 -2.74 -8.27 -13.95
CA ASN A 134 -4.12 -7.86 -13.68
C ASN A 134 -4.37 -7.55 -12.19
N LEU A 135 -3.51 -8.03 -11.28
CA LEU A 135 -3.60 -7.79 -9.83
C LEU A 135 -2.80 -6.55 -9.39
N LEU A 136 -1.94 -6.01 -10.26
CA LEU A 136 -0.96 -4.98 -9.89
C LEU A 136 -1.60 -3.75 -9.27
N LYS A 137 -2.67 -3.23 -9.89
CA LYS A 137 -3.38 -2.05 -9.38
C LYS A 137 -3.83 -2.25 -7.94
N PHE A 138 -4.43 -3.40 -7.63
CA PHE A 138 -4.93 -3.69 -6.28
C PHE A 138 -3.80 -3.86 -5.26
N ILE A 139 -2.68 -4.45 -5.66
CA ILE A 139 -1.49 -4.55 -4.81
C ILE A 139 -0.94 -3.15 -4.52
N ILE A 140 -0.81 -2.29 -5.54
CA ILE A 140 -0.37 -0.89 -5.36
C ILE A 140 -1.30 -0.14 -4.41
N ILE A 141 -2.61 -0.23 -4.63
CA ILE A 141 -3.59 0.44 -3.76
C ILE A 141 -3.49 -0.06 -2.32
N HIS A 142 -3.29 -1.37 -2.11
CA HIS A 142 -3.09 -1.92 -0.79
C HIS A 142 -1.82 -1.39 -0.11
N VAL A 143 -0.69 -1.36 -0.83
CA VAL A 143 0.57 -0.79 -0.32
C VAL A 143 0.38 0.69 0.03
N LEU A 144 -0.15 1.50 -0.87
CA LEU A 144 -0.37 2.92 -0.63
C LEU A 144 -1.32 3.15 0.56
N SER A 145 -2.39 2.38 0.67
CA SER A 145 -3.35 2.53 1.77
C SER A 145 -2.77 2.20 3.15
N THR A 146 -1.88 1.21 3.22
CA THR A 146 -1.38 0.67 4.49
C THR A 146 0.00 1.21 4.89
N LYS A 147 0.75 1.79 3.94
CA LYS A 147 2.11 2.30 4.18
C LYS A 147 2.22 3.83 4.12
N THR A 148 1.25 4.55 3.54
CA THR A 148 1.29 6.02 3.55
C THR A 148 1.15 6.53 4.98
N GLY A 149 2.02 7.46 5.39
CA GLY A 149 2.02 7.99 6.75
C GLY A 149 2.61 7.10 7.82
N TYR A 150 3.06 5.89 7.46
CA TYR A 150 3.71 5.00 8.40
C TYR A 150 5.11 5.56 8.71
N ASN A 151 5.34 6.02 9.94
CA ASN A 151 6.64 6.53 10.34
C ASN A 151 7.57 5.35 10.65
N SER A 152 8.55 5.07 9.80
CA SER A 152 9.54 4.03 10.08
C SER A 152 10.43 4.31 11.29
N ASN A 153 10.38 5.53 11.86
CA ASN A 153 11.12 5.90 13.07
C ASN A 153 10.33 5.63 14.36
N SER A 154 9.21 4.92 14.30
CA SER A 154 8.38 4.61 15.46
C SER A 154 8.65 3.25 16.12
N ASP A 155 9.80 2.63 15.85
CA ASP A 155 10.31 1.46 16.59
C ASP A 155 11.38 1.88 17.60
#